data_AF-A0A5C6X7R9-F1
#
_entry.id   AF-A0A5C6X7R9-F1
#
_cell.length_a   1.000
_cell.length_b   1.000
_cell.length_c   1.000
_cell.angle_alpha   90.00
_cell.angle_beta   90.00
_cell.angle_gamma   90.00
#
_symmetry.space_group_name_H-M   'P 1'
#
loop_
_entity.id
_entity.type
_entity.pdbx_description
1 polymer ?
#
loop_
_entity_poly.entity_id
_entity_poly.type
_entity_poly.pdbx_seq_one_letter_code
_entity_poly.pdbx_strand_id
1 'polypeptide(L)'
;MMTSMTSLKTWLGRTALVGALSIGALSVGATGCGESFNESAGADPIFDADNEPGEPVPSLGEAEQALMAHDVAGARAMYQQRLEVDPSDGEAAAGRAMCDLLLVPGMPEVGRLLTESLGAAEPLAAAEVLYGDEGLLYWASRGARWADDGQYLGIRSLLAPELPWELEELESITRFVEGLNEPGDTLARHLVSIANALGGLDAQLQVAIDDPDFVRFYVPGEVFHDPSLSLTLGRAELATIQAALQVVRAALYAVSAYEHSWTLDGAFGAWRQDVNLDDERYVAGYTPTDYTVSYLDARLFRRVAQPDRLQASRTALRDALSRARDALRMGLTSEVQTTLQWEQPTVENIQRIDELFSALAGALYEPTALPYSEPAVHLNLSSFFEGGRTLPAEVPWMVRTEDPARIDEGMGVSEENFLWKTNPEAIDLVFQQGVVEGVSSEESVNVDLGEGGLGGFIDALAGAYVDAVQDVYFTTR
;
A
#
# COMPACT_ATOMS: atom_id res chain seq x y z
N MET A 1 32.73 -9.88 -3.06
CA MET A 1 31.81 -8.84 -3.56
C MET A 1 30.97 -9.46 -4.66
N MET A 2 29.83 -10.05 -4.28
CA MET A 2 28.84 -10.55 -5.24
C MET A 2 27.85 -9.42 -5.48
N THR A 3 27.81 -8.94 -6.72
CA THR A 3 26.79 -8.04 -7.24
C THR A 3 25.41 -8.66 -7.07
N SER A 4 24.54 -8.00 -6.31
CA SER A 4 23.11 -8.31 -6.23
C SER A 4 22.48 -8.02 -7.59
N MET A 5 22.43 -9.05 -8.44
CA MET A 5 21.81 -9.03 -9.77
C MET A 5 20.32 -9.35 -9.64
N THR A 6 19.46 -8.36 -9.84
CA THR A 6 18.00 -8.53 -9.92
C THR A 6 17.60 -8.92 -11.34
N SER A 7 17.36 -10.22 -11.56
CA SER A 7 16.78 -10.74 -12.81
C SER A 7 15.35 -10.22 -13.00
N LEU A 8 14.98 -9.70 -14.18
CA LEU A 8 13.63 -9.22 -14.49
C LEU A 8 12.56 -10.32 -14.44
N LYS A 9 12.94 -11.60 -14.41
CA LYS A 9 12.01 -12.71 -14.13
C LYS A 9 11.68 -12.81 -12.64
N THR A 10 12.67 -12.57 -11.81
CA THR A 10 12.52 -12.42 -10.37
C THR A 10 11.82 -11.11 -10.06
N TRP A 11 11.99 -10.06 -10.86
CA TRP A 11 11.34 -8.76 -10.69
C TRP A 11 9.94 -8.67 -11.31
N LEU A 12 9.60 -9.20 -12.48
CA LEU A 12 8.20 -9.24 -12.95
C LEU A 12 7.43 -10.36 -12.24
N GLY A 13 8.05 -11.53 -12.06
CA GLY A 13 7.45 -12.65 -11.33
C GLY A 13 7.28 -12.34 -9.85
N ARG A 14 8.29 -11.79 -9.15
CA ARG A 14 8.08 -11.33 -7.76
C ARG A 14 7.44 -9.97 -7.71
N THR A 15 7.63 -8.97 -8.56
CA THR A 15 6.98 -7.64 -8.38
C THR A 15 5.62 -7.55 -9.05
N ALA A 16 5.16 -8.55 -9.82
CA ALA A 16 3.74 -8.72 -10.21
C ALA A 16 3.03 -9.74 -9.32
N LEU A 17 3.72 -10.74 -8.76
CA LEU A 17 3.15 -11.60 -7.70
C LEU A 17 3.17 -10.89 -6.35
N VAL A 18 4.27 -10.27 -5.90
CA VAL A 18 4.32 -9.18 -4.90
C VAL A 18 3.53 -8.01 -5.44
N GLY A 19 3.47 -7.67 -6.72
CA GLY A 19 2.53 -6.62 -7.18
C GLY A 19 1.06 -6.97 -7.07
N ALA A 20 0.71 -8.25 -6.89
CA ALA A 20 -0.64 -8.76 -6.67
C ALA A 20 -0.85 -9.21 -5.20
N LEU A 21 0.23 -9.52 -4.47
CA LEU A 21 0.30 -9.95 -3.07
C LEU A 21 0.72 -8.81 -2.13
N SER A 22 1.33 -7.74 -2.65
CA SER A 22 1.61 -6.44 -1.99
C SER A 22 0.50 -5.44 -2.19
N ILE A 23 -0.47 -5.75 -3.04
CA ILE A 23 -1.83 -5.22 -2.86
C ILE A 23 -2.46 -5.81 -1.58
N GLY A 24 -1.95 -6.96 -1.12
CA GLY A 24 -2.20 -7.53 0.22
C GLY A 24 -1.03 -7.37 1.22
N ALA A 25 0.01 -6.56 0.91
CA ALA A 25 1.16 -6.32 1.80
C ALA A 25 1.56 -4.84 1.92
N LEU A 26 0.87 -3.92 1.22
CA LEU A 26 0.65 -2.55 1.69
C LEU A 26 -0.30 -2.52 2.91
N SER A 27 -0.74 -3.69 3.37
CA SER A 27 -1.38 -3.95 4.67
C SER A 27 -0.44 -4.55 5.72
N VAL A 28 0.89 -4.46 5.58
CA VAL A 28 1.82 -4.71 6.69
C VAL A 28 2.73 -3.51 6.87
N GLY A 29 2.16 -2.52 7.53
CA GLY A 29 2.81 -1.31 8.01
C GLY A 29 1.88 -0.41 8.83
N ALA A 30 0.83 -0.98 9.44
CA ALA A 30 0.08 -0.44 10.58
C ALA A 30 -0.93 -1.52 11.02
N THR A 31 -0.56 -2.31 12.01
CA THR A 31 -1.46 -3.23 12.69
C THR A 31 -2.42 -2.45 13.58
N GLY A 32 -3.72 -2.59 13.31
CA GLY A 32 -4.86 -2.41 14.24
C GLY A 32 -5.07 -1.00 14.77
N CYS A 33 -6.13 -0.25 14.47
CA CYS A 33 -7.59 -0.38 14.69
C CYS A 33 -8.04 0.14 16.09
N GLY A 34 -9.18 0.87 16.16
CA GLY A 34 -9.60 1.82 17.22
C GLY A 34 -11.00 1.50 17.77
N GLU A 35 -11.45 2.19 18.84
CA GLU A 35 -12.86 2.33 19.27
C GLU A 35 -13.13 3.79 19.77
N SER A 36 -14.38 4.25 19.80
CA SER A 36 -14.89 5.56 19.34
C SER A 36 -15.50 6.48 20.40
N PHE A 37 -15.77 7.76 20.06
CA PHE A 37 -16.91 8.49 20.66
C PHE A 37 -17.66 9.40 19.69
N ASN A 38 -18.99 9.32 19.83
CA ASN A 38 -20.04 10.03 19.12
C ASN A 38 -20.58 11.17 20.02
N GLU A 39 -20.81 12.36 19.48
CA GLU A 39 -21.84 13.24 20.06
C GLU A 39 -22.60 14.00 18.97
N SER A 40 -23.78 13.47 18.65
CA SER A 40 -24.85 14.20 17.98
C SER A 40 -25.48 15.20 18.96
N ALA A 41 -25.39 16.49 18.67
CA ALA A 41 -26.31 17.49 19.23
C ALA A 41 -27.07 18.16 18.07
N GLY A 42 -28.35 17.81 17.95
CA GLY A 42 -29.26 18.49 17.05
C GLY A 42 -29.56 19.91 17.55
N ALA A 43 -29.60 20.86 16.62
CA ALA A 43 -30.21 22.17 16.84
C ALA A 43 -30.97 22.57 15.57
N ASP A 44 -32.29 22.69 15.72
CA ASP A 44 -33.18 23.33 14.76
C ASP A 44 -32.76 24.79 14.49
N PRO A 45 -33.13 25.35 13.33
CA PRO A 45 -32.63 26.65 12.87
C PRO A 45 -33.31 27.78 13.64
N ILE A 46 -32.56 28.49 14.48
CA ILE A 46 -32.94 29.83 14.94
C ILE A 46 -32.29 30.83 13.98
N PHE A 47 -33.12 31.40 13.10
CA PHE A 47 -32.81 32.65 12.44
C PHE A 47 -32.75 33.74 13.52
N ASP A 48 -31.56 34.27 13.79
CA ASP A 48 -31.41 35.68 14.11
C ASP A 48 -30.15 36.22 13.44
N ALA A 49 -30.39 37.25 12.65
CA ALA A 49 -29.40 37.97 11.88
C ALA A 49 -28.72 39.00 12.79
N ASP A 50 -27.50 38.72 13.20
CA ASP A 50 -26.53 39.73 13.59
C ASP A 50 -25.16 39.33 13.01
N ASN A 51 -24.58 40.24 12.21
CA ASN A 51 -23.23 40.13 11.67
C ASN A 51 -22.23 40.17 12.84
N GLU A 52 -21.94 39.02 13.43
CA GLU A 52 -20.69 38.84 14.15
C GLU A 52 -19.54 38.94 13.12
N PRO A 53 -18.43 39.61 13.44
CA PRO A 53 -17.24 39.50 12.60
C PRO A 53 -16.88 38.01 12.54
N GLY A 54 -16.94 37.42 11.34
CA GLY A 54 -16.63 36.01 11.14
C GLY A 54 -15.32 35.66 11.84
N GLU A 55 -15.27 34.49 12.46
CA GLU A 55 -14.09 34.01 13.17
C GLU A 55 -12.84 34.21 12.29
N PRO A 56 -11.72 34.70 12.87
CA PRO A 56 -10.52 34.93 12.11
C PRO A 56 -10.05 33.61 11.48
N VAL A 57 -9.78 33.65 10.18
CA VAL A 57 -9.25 32.50 9.43
C VAL A 57 -7.97 32.00 10.13
N PRO A 58 -7.88 30.71 10.48
CA PRO A 58 -6.69 30.16 11.15
C PRO A 58 -5.42 30.44 10.36
N SER A 59 -4.35 30.78 11.07
CA SER A 59 -3.02 30.87 10.51
C SER A 59 -2.44 29.48 10.25
N LEU A 60 -1.52 29.37 9.29
CA LEU A 60 -0.81 28.11 9.03
C LEU A 60 -0.02 27.63 10.25
N GLY A 61 0.53 28.55 11.04
CA GLY A 61 1.24 28.21 12.29
C GLY A 61 0.35 27.58 13.37
N GLU A 62 -0.94 27.93 13.41
CA GLU A 62 -1.90 27.27 14.31
C GLU A 62 -2.18 25.83 13.86
N ALA A 63 -2.28 25.59 12.55
CA ALA A 63 -2.45 24.25 12.00
C ALA A 63 -1.19 23.38 12.19
N GLU A 64 0.01 23.94 12.04
CA GLU A 64 1.28 23.28 12.37
C GLU A 64 1.37 22.94 13.86
N GLN A 65 0.94 23.85 14.74
CA GLN A 65 0.92 23.59 16.18
C GLN A 65 -0.05 22.46 16.54
N ALA A 66 -1.21 22.39 15.87
CA ALA A 66 -2.15 21.27 16.02
C ALA A 66 -1.51 19.94 15.57
N LEU A 67 -0.78 19.93 14.44
CA LEU A 67 -0.02 18.75 13.99
C LEU A 67 1.04 18.31 15.03
N MET A 68 1.80 19.25 15.60
CA MET A 68 2.78 18.96 16.66
C MET A 68 2.13 18.38 17.93
N ALA A 69 0.88 18.74 18.18
CA ALA A 69 0.08 18.24 19.30
C ALA A 69 -0.67 16.94 18.98
N HIS A 70 -0.42 16.32 17.82
CA HIS A 70 -1.10 15.13 17.29
C HIS A 70 -2.60 15.30 17.04
N ASP A 71 -3.09 16.55 17.02
CA ASP A 71 -4.46 16.88 16.64
C ASP A 71 -4.57 17.03 15.11
N VAL A 72 -4.42 15.90 14.41
CA VAL A 72 -4.47 15.85 12.94
C VAL A 72 -5.86 16.25 12.41
N ALA A 73 -6.92 15.93 13.14
CA ALA A 73 -8.28 16.30 12.77
C ALA A 73 -8.53 17.81 12.92
N GLY A 74 -8.03 18.43 14.00
CA GLY A 74 -8.06 19.87 14.20
C GLY A 74 -7.24 20.62 13.15
N ALA A 75 -6.02 20.16 12.87
CA ALA A 75 -5.17 20.73 11.81
C ALA A 75 -5.86 20.66 10.43
N ARG A 76 -6.46 19.52 10.10
CA ARG A 76 -7.25 19.33 8.88
C ARG A 76 -8.39 20.34 8.78
N ALA A 77 -9.13 20.55 9.86
CA ALA A 77 -10.24 21.51 9.89
C ALA A 77 -9.74 22.95 9.66
N MET A 78 -8.61 23.32 10.25
CA MET A 78 -7.99 24.64 10.04
C MET A 78 -7.58 24.84 8.57
N TYR A 79 -6.92 23.86 7.95
CA TYR A 79 -6.59 23.93 6.51
C TYR A 79 -7.85 24.01 5.64
N GLN A 80 -8.91 23.27 5.98
CA GLN A 80 -10.18 23.33 5.28
C GLN A 80 -10.83 24.72 5.36
N GLN A 81 -10.84 25.36 6.53
CA GLN A 81 -11.37 26.72 6.70
C GLN A 81 -10.60 27.74 5.85
N ARG A 82 -9.27 27.58 5.70
CA ARG A 82 -8.48 28.41 4.79
C ARG A 82 -8.89 28.22 3.34
N LEU A 83 -9.07 26.97 2.91
CA LEU A 83 -9.50 26.63 1.54
C LEU A 83 -10.92 27.08 1.20
N GLU A 84 -11.78 27.28 2.21
CA GLU A 84 -13.11 27.88 2.02
C GLU A 84 -13.04 29.37 1.69
N VAL A 85 -12.00 30.06 2.16
CA VAL A 85 -11.74 31.47 1.89
C VAL A 85 -10.92 31.66 0.62
N ASP A 86 -9.87 30.86 0.45
CA ASP A 86 -9.03 30.84 -0.75
C ASP A 86 -8.84 29.39 -1.22
N PRO A 87 -9.67 28.91 -2.16
CA PRO A 87 -9.56 27.56 -2.71
C PRO A 87 -8.26 27.29 -3.47
N SER A 88 -7.48 28.33 -3.78
CA SER A 88 -6.19 28.23 -4.47
C SER A 88 -4.98 28.29 -3.53
N ASP A 89 -5.17 28.42 -2.21
CA ASP A 89 -4.08 28.39 -1.22
C ASP A 89 -3.37 27.02 -1.25
N GLY A 90 -2.22 26.96 -1.91
CA GLY A 90 -1.48 25.71 -2.12
C GLY A 90 -0.90 25.13 -0.83
N GLU A 91 -0.49 25.97 0.13
CA GLU A 91 0.03 25.51 1.42
C GLU A 91 -1.09 24.87 2.25
N ALA A 92 -2.29 25.48 2.26
CA ALA A 92 -3.45 24.89 2.90
C ALA A 92 -3.92 23.61 2.19
N ALA A 93 -3.86 23.55 0.85
CA ALA A 93 -4.20 22.35 0.09
C ALA A 93 -3.24 21.19 0.38
N ALA A 94 -1.93 21.46 0.42
CA ALA A 94 -0.93 20.47 0.80
C ALA A 94 -1.12 19.99 2.25
N GLY A 95 -1.33 20.92 3.19
CA GLY A 95 -1.54 20.58 4.59
C GLY A 95 -2.80 19.76 4.83
N ARG A 96 -3.91 20.12 4.19
CA ARG A 96 -5.13 19.32 4.24
C ARG A 96 -4.91 17.92 3.68
N ALA A 97 -4.27 17.80 2.52
CA ALA A 97 -4.02 16.51 1.89
C ALA A 97 -3.13 15.60 2.76
N MET A 98 -2.12 16.17 3.41
CA MET A 98 -1.27 15.44 4.36
C MET A 98 -2.05 14.97 5.59
N CYS A 99 -2.92 15.80 6.15
CA CYS A 99 -3.79 15.37 7.25
C CYS A 99 -4.75 14.27 6.82
N ASP A 100 -5.36 14.40 5.63
CA ASP A 100 -6.25 13.38 5.07
C ASP A 100 -5.52 12.04 4.85
N LEU A 101 -4.26 12.07 4.42
CA LEU A 101 -3.40 10.88 4.27
C LEU A 101 -3.16 10.16 5.61
N LEU A 102 -2.83 10.92 6.66
CA LEU A 102 -2.63 10.39 8.01
C LEU A 102 -3.92 9.81 8.60
N LEU A 103 -5.08 10.30 8.16
CA LEU A 103 -6.40 9.86 8.62
C LEU A 103 -7.04 8.78 7.73
N VAL A 104 -6.36 8.29 6.68
CA VAL A 104 -6.87 7.20 5.81
C VAL A 104 -7.38 6.00 6.61
N PRO A 105 -6.70 5.50 7.65
CA PRO A 105 -7.18 4.34 8.40
C PRO A 105 -8.56 4.57 9.06
N GLY A 106 -8.93 5.81 9.35
CA GLY A 106 -10.20 6.20 9.97
C GLY A 106 -11.27 6.67 8.99
N MET A 107 -11.04 6.53 7.68
CA MET A 107 -12.05 6.89 6.68
C MET A 107 -13.29 5.99 6.80
N PRO A 108 -14.50 6.52 6.55
CA PRO A 108 -15.74 5.72 6.57
C PRO A 108 -15.70 4.50 5.64
N GLU A 109 -15.00 4.59 4.51
CA GLU A 109 -14.79 3.48 3.57
C GLU A 109 -13.97 2.35 4.19
N VAL A 110 -12.92 2.70 4.94
CA VAL A 110 -12.09 1.74 5.68
C VAL A 110 -12.89 1.18 6.85
N GLY A 111 -13.60 2.02 7.60
CA GLY A 111 -14.50 1.59 8.67
C GLY A 111 -15.49 0.52 8.21
N ARG A 112 -16.14 0.71 7.06
CA ARG A 112 -17.03 -0.29 6.46
C ARG A 112 -16.32 -1.58 6.06
N LEU A 113 -15.11 -1.50 5.50
CA LEU A 113 -14.30 -2.69 5.21
C LEU A 113 -14.05 -3.49 6.51
N LEU A 114 -13.66 -2.80 7.58
CA LEU A 114 -13.34 -3.42 8.85
C LEU A 114 -14.58 -4.08 9.47
N THR A 115 -15.68 -3.34 9.59
CA THR A 115 -16.88 -3.81 10.30
C THR A 115 -17.72 -4.79 9.49
N GLU A 116 -17.93 -4.52 8.20
CA GLU A 116 -18.81 -5.36 7.37
C GLU A 116 -18.08 -6.61 6.84
N SER A 117 -16.75 -6.56 6.64
CA SER A 117 -16.02 -7.68 6.01
C SER A 117 -14.95 -8.35 6.88
N LEU A 118 -14.42 -7.67 7.90
CA LEU A 118 -13.36 -8.19 8.77
C LEU A 118 -13.83 -8.39 10.22
N GLY A 119 -15.12 -8.23 10.50
CA GLY A 119 -15.71 -8.53 11.81
C GLY A 119 -15.33 -7.56 12.92
N ALA A 120 -14.84 -6.37 12.60
CA ALA A 120 -14.57 -5.34 13.61
C ALA A 120 -15.88 -4.91 14.30
N ALA A 121 -15.85 -4.74 15.62
CA ALA A 121 -16.96 -4.21 16.40
C ALA A 121 -17.34 -2.80 15.95
N GLU A 122 -16.33 -1.96 15.67
CA GLU A 122 -16.55 -0.62 15.13
C GLU A 122 -15.38 -0.09 14.27
N PRO A 123 -15.52 1.09 13.65
CA PRO A 123 -14.47 1.70 12.84
C PRO A 123 -13.23 2.10 13.65
N LEU A 124 -12.08 2.12 12.97
CA LEU A 124 -10.82 2.56 13.53
C LEU A 124 -10.78 4.09 13.77
N ALA A 125 -10.50 4.50 15.01
CA ALA A 125 -10.04 5.85 15.35
C ALA A 125 -8.54 6.03 14.99
N ALA A 126 -8.27 6.53 13.78
CA ALA A 126 -6.89 6.65 13.25
C ALA A 126 -5.93 7.40 14.18
N ALA A 127 -6.39 8.50 14.80
CA ALA A 127 -5.54 9.32 15.64
C ALA A 127 -5.12 8.60 16.94
N GLU A 128 -6.04 7.89 17.58
CA GLU A 128 -5.76 7.15 18.83
C GLU A 128 -4.81 5.99 18.57
N VAL A 129 -5.03 5.26 17.47
CA VAL A 129 -4.16 4.16 17.09
C VAL A 129 -2.78 4.58 16.67
N LEU A 130 -2.66 5.68 15.92
CA LEU A 130 -1.37 6.12 15.42
C LEU A 130 -0.59 6.86 16.52
N TYR A 131 -1.26 7.75 17.27
CA TYR A 131 -0.63 8.75 18.13
C TYR A 131 -0.97 8.65 19.61
N GLY A 132 -1.95 7.82 20.00
CA GLY A 132 -2.35 7.66 21.39
C GLY A 132 -1.18 7.24 22.29
N ASP A 133 -1.37 7.40 23.60
CA ASP A 133 -0.46 6.80 24.57
C ASP A 133 -0.49 5.28 24.33
N GLU A 134 0.66 4.69 23.99
CA GLU A 134 0.75 3.29 23.54
C GLU A 134 0.26 3.01 22.11
N GLY A 135 0.06 4.04 21.28
CA GLY A 135 -0.20 3.93 19.84
C GLY A 135 0.97 3.37 19.02
N LEU A 136 0.73 3.05 17.75
CA LEU A 136 1.69 2.41 16.85
C LEU A 136 2.98 3.23 16.68
N LEU A 137 2.87 4.53 16.39
CA LEU A 137 4.05 5.38 16.21
C LEU A 137 4.74 5.69 17.55
N TYR A 138 3.97 5.75 18.64
CA TYR A 138 4.49 5.90 19.98
C TYR A 138 5.37 4.71 20.39
N TRP A 139 4.94 3.47 20.18
CA TRP A 139 5.76 2.29 20.48
C TRP A 139 6.96 2.14 19.55
N ALA A 140 6.75 2.40 18.25
CA ALA A 140 7.81 2.29 17.27
C ALA A 140 8.95 3.28 17.59
N SER A 141 8.65 4.54 17.93
CA SER A 141 9.65 5.58 18.20
C SER A 141 10.46 5.38 19.48
N ARG A 142 9.97 4.59 20.45
CA ARG A 142 10.67 4.36 21.72
C ARG A 142 11.71 3.25 21.67
N GLY A 143 11.90 2.58 20.53
CA GLY A 143 12.93 1.55 20.35
C GLY A 143 12.85 0.44 21.40
N ALA A 144 11.67 0.21 21.99
CA ALA A 144 11.49 -0.72 23.10
C ALA A 144 12.07 -2.08 22.70
N ARG A 145 12.80 -2.75 23.60
CA ARG A 145 13.33 -4.10 23.34
C ARG A 145 12.19 -5.09 23.38
N TRP A 146 11.96 -5.77 22.26
CA TRP A 146 10.92 -6.79 22.13
C TRP A 146 11.49 -8.07 22.73
N ALA A 147 11.34 -8.24 24.04
CA ALA A 147 12.04 -9.22 24.86
C ALA A 147 11.61 -10.70 24.65
N ASP A 148 10.90 -11.01 23.56
CA ASP A 148 10.43 -12.35 23.23
C ASP A 148 10.82 -12.73 21.81
N ASP A 149 12.10 -13.11 21.61
CA ASP A 149 12.61 -13.86 20.46
C ASP A 149 11.99 -13.56 19.07
N GLY A 150 11.71 -12.28 18.79
CA GLY A 150 11.19 -11.82 17.50
C GLY A 150 9.69 -12.03 17.22
N GLN A 151 8.82 -12.30 18.21
CA GLN A 151 7.37 -12.34 17.98
C GLN A 151 6.62 -11.08 18.40
N TYR A 152 5.82 -10.58 17.46
CA TYR A 152 4.94 -9.41 17.43
C TYR A 152 3.80 -9.37 18.49
N LEU A 153 3.88 -10.18 19.56
CA LEU A 153 2.76 -10.43 20.47
C LEU A 153 2.58 -9.32 21.52
N GLY A 154 3.68 -8.73 22.01
CA GLY A 154 3.63 -7.71 23.08
C GLY A 154 2.94 -6.40 22.66
N ILE A 155 3.30 -5.84 21.51
CA ILE A 155 2.64 -4.63 20.96
C ILE A 155 1.17 -4.92 20.68
N ARG A 156 0.85 -6.12 20.15
CA ARG A 156 -0.53 -6.51 19.93
C ARG A 156 -1.32 -6.59 21.24
N SER A 157 -0.75 -7.09 22.32
CA SER A 157 -1.44 -7.14 23.62
C SER A 157 -1.68 -5.77 24.25
N LEU A 158 -0.81 -4.79 23.97
CA LEU A 158 -0.92 -3.42 24.48
C LEU A 158 -1.90 -2.57 23.65
N LEU A 159 -1.89 -2.77 22.33
CA LEU A 159 -2.82 -2.12 21.40
C LEU A 159 -4.18 -2.82 21.33
N ALA A 160 -4.28 -4.09 21.71
CA ALA A 160 -5.53 -4.86 21.63
C ALA A 160 -6.75 -4.15 22.26
N PRO A 161 -6.64 -3.45 23.41
CA PRO A 161 -7.76 -2.69 23.96
C PRO A 161 -8.23 -1.53 23.08
N GLU A 162 -7.33 -1.00 22.25
CA GLU A 162 -7.65 0.05 21.28
C GLU A 162 -8.18 -0.59 19.98
N LEU A 163 -7.87 -1.85 19.67
CA LEU A 163 -8.36 -2.53 18.47
C LEU A 163 -9.87 -2.85 18.55
N PRO A 164 -10.65 -2.75 17.45
CA PRO A 164 -12.07 -3.07 17.39
C PRO A 164 -12.29 -4.58 17.28
N TRP A 165 -11.31 -5.37 17.69
CA TRP A 165 -11.37 -6.83 17.77
C TRP A 165 -10.95 -7.24 19.15
N GLU A 166 -11.58 -8.28 19.65
CA GLU A 166 -11.25 -8.84 20.94
C GLU A 166 -9.83 -9.41 20.93
N LEU A 167 -9.14 -9.35 22.07
CA LEU A 167 -7.78 -9.89 22.20
C LEU A 167 -7.71 -11.36 21.76
N GLU A 168 -8.73 -12.16 22.05
CA GLU A 168 -8.81 -13.57 21.65
C GLU A 168 -8.84 -13.76 20.12
N GLU A 169 -9.52 -12.86 19.40
CA GLU A 169 -9.59 -12.86 17.93
C GLU A 169 -8.23 -12.53 17.36
N LEU A 170 -7.58 -11.51 17.92
CA LEU A 170 -6.25 -11.11 17.51
C LEU A 170 -5.28 -12.27 17.76
N GLU A 171 -5.27 -12.87 18.96
CA GLU A 171 -4.48 -14.04 19.40
C GLU A 171 -4.45 -15.23 18.43
N SER A 172 -5.50 -15.44 17.65
CA SER A 172 -5.61 -16.61 16.79
C SER A 172 -6.26 -16.27 15.46
N ILE A 173 -5.53 -16.45 14.36
CA ILE A 173 -6.09 -16.29 13.00
C ILE A 173 -7.36 -17.14 12.79
N THR A 174 -7.44 -18.32 13.42
CA THR A 174 -8.63 -19.18 13.35
C THR A 174 -9.82 -18.57 14.08
N ARG A 175 -9.60 -17.85 15.20
CA ARG A 175 -10.67 -17.14 15.90
C ARG A 175 -11.07 -15.88 15.15
N PHE A 176 -10.09 -15.12 14.68
CA PHE A 176 -10.32 -13.91 13.88
C PHE A 176 -11.25 -14.15 12.68
N VAL A 177 -11.02 -15.24 11.94
CA VAL A 177 -11.82 -15.53 10.73
C VAL A 177 -13.10 -16.31 11.02
N GLU A 178 -13.31 -16.76 12.26
CA GLU A 178 -14.44 -17.61 12.61
C GLU A 178 -15.76 -16.89 12.31
N GLY A 179 -16.57 -17.45 11.41
CA GLY A 179 -17.84 -16.85 11.02
C GLY A 179 -17.75 -15.81 9.89
N LEU A 180 -16.55 -15.40 9.46
CA LEU A 180 -16.33 -14.53 8.30
C LEU A 180 -16.53 -15.28 6.97
N ASN A 181 -17.80 -15.63 6.71
CA ASN A 181 -18.26 -16.42 5.57
C ASN A 181 -18.68 -15.57 4.36
N GLU A 182 -18.51 -14.26 4.43
CA GLU A 182 -18.79 -13.40 3.30
C GLU A 182 -17.82 -13.68 2.14
N PRO A 183 -18.31 -13.78 0.89
CA PRO A 183 -17.42 -13.89 -0.27
C PRO A 183 -16.50 -12.68 -0.35
N GLY A 184 -15.26 -12.90 -0.81
CA GLY A 184 -14.29 -11.85 -1.06
C GLY A 184 -14.75 -10.79 -2.06
N ASP A 185 -15.82 -11.06 -2.82
CA ASP A 185 -16.49 -10.05 -3.64
C ASP A 185 -17.06 -8.88 -2.81
N THR A 186 -17.48 -9.12 -1.56
CA THR A 186 -17.86 -8.04 -0.64
C THR A 186 -16.64 -7.20 -0.26
N LEU A 187 -15.55 -7.83 0.17
CA LEU A 187 -14.25 -7.16 0.41
C LEU A 187 -13.86 -6.28 -0.79
N ALA A 188 -13.91 -6.83 -2.01
CA ALA A 188 -13.60 -6.10 -3.24
C ALA A 188 -14.50 -4.87 -3.49
N ARG A 189 -15.78 -4.90 -3.09
CA ARG A 189 -16.64 -3.69 -3.18
C ARG A 189 -16.17 -2.58 -2.23
N HIS A 190 -15.69 -2.93 -1.04
CA HIS A 190 -15.14 -1.96 -0.10
C HIS A 190 -13.78 -1.42 -0.58
N LEU A 191 -12.91 -2.27 -1.14
CA LEU A 191 -11.65 -1.84 -1.76
C LEU A 191 -11.87 -0.79 -2.87
N VAL A 192 -12.90 -0.96 -3.69
CA VAL A 192 -13.28 0.06 -4.70
C VAL A 192 -13.74 1.36 -4.04
N SER A 193 -14.48 1.30 -2.95
CA SER A 193 -14.91 2.50 -2.22
C SER A 193 -13.71 3.27 -1.67
N ILE A 194 -12.74 2.56 -1.09
CA ILE A 194 -11.46 3.13 -0.63
C ILE A 194 -10.70 3.75 -1.82
N ALA A 195 -10.58 3.05 -2.95
CA ALA A 195 -9.91 3.56 -4.15
C ALA A 195 -10.55 4.85 -4.69
N ASN A 196 -11.88 4.98 -4.57
CA ASN A 196 -12.59 6.20 -4.93
C ASN A 196 -12.29 7.35 -3.94
N ALA A 197 -12.31 7.07 -2.63
CA ALA A 197 -11.99 8.07 -1.59
C ALA A 197 -10.56 8.62 -1.74
N LEU A 198 -9.58 7.74 -1.99
CA LEU A 198 -8.20 8.15 -2.26
C LEU A 198 -8.08 9.05 -3.50
N GLY A 199 -8.99 8.93 -4.47
CA GLY A 199 -9.05 9.82 -5.63
C GLY A 199 -9.41 11.26 -5.27
N GLY A 200 -10.13 11.49 -4.17
CA GLY A 200 -10.41 12.84 -3.66
C GLY A 200 -9.15 13.54 -3.14
N LEU A 201 -8.18 12.79 -2.61
CA LEU A 201 -6.92 13.33 -2.10
C LEU A 201 -5.99 13.81 -3.23
N ASP A 202 -5.98 13.07 -4.35
CA ASP A 202 -5.22 13.44 -5.54
C ASP A 202 -5.57 14.84 -6.04
N ALA A 203 -6.87 15.18 -6.04
CA ALA A 203 -7.36 16.49 -6.47
C ALA A 203 -6.86 17.62 -5.55
N GLN A 204 -6.76 17.39 -4.24
CA GLN A 204 -6.25 18.38 -3.29
C GLN A 204 -4.75 18.60 -3.47
N LEU A 205 -3.97 17.53 -3.61
CA LEU A 205 -2.54 17.62 -3.92
C LEU A 205 -2.31 18.37 -5.24
N GLN A 206 -3.21 18.23 -6.21
CA GLN A 206 -3.11 18.91 -7.49
C GLN A 206 -3.25 20.43 -7.34
N VAL A 207 -4.15 20.92 -6.47
CA VAL A 207 -4.29 22.35 -6.18
C VAL A 207 -2.96 22.93 -5.68
N ALA A 208 -2.30 22.24 -4.75
CA ALA A 208 -1.00 22.67 -4.23
C ALA A 208 0.11 22.70 -5.29
N ILE A 209 0.13 21.72 -6.20
CA ILE A 209 1.15 21.64 -7.27
C ILE A 209 0.94 22.76 -8.32
N ASP A 210 -0.33 23.05 -8.64
CA ASP A 210 -0.70 24.03 -9.66
C ASP A 210 -0.64 25.48 -9.17
N ASP A 211 -0.65 25.72 -7.86
CA ASP A 211 -0.47 27.05 -7.27
C ASP A 211 0.91 27.62 -7.65
N PRO A 212 1.00 28.73 -8.42
CA PRO A 212 2.28 29.34 -8.79
C PRO A 212 3.06 29.90 -7.59
N ASP A 213 2.38 30.24 -6.50
CA ASP A 213 2.98 30.85 -5.31
C ASP A 213 3.39 29.78 -4.27
N PHE A 214 2.99 28.52 -4.44
CA PHE A 214 3.41 27.42 -3.57
C PHE A 214 4.92 27.17 -3.67
N VAL A 215 5.61 27.34 -2.53
CA VAL A 215 7.05 27.12 -2.40
C VAL A 215 7.34 25.76 -1.75
N ARG A 216 6.79 25.52 -0.56
CA ARG A 216 6.97 24.27 0.21
C ARG A 216 5.94 24.14 1.31
N PHE A 217 5.70 22.92 1.75
CA PHE A 217 4.92 22.60 2.94
C PHE A 217 5.81 21.91 3.98
N TYR A 218 5.69 22.30 5.25
CA TYR A 218 6.47 21.71 6.34
C TYR A 218 5.59 20.78 7.19
N VAL A 219 6.05 19.55 7.41
CA VAL A 219 5.47 18.62 8.38
C VAL A 219 6.45 18.50 9.55
N PRO A 220 6.05 18.94 10.76
CA PRO A 220 6.87 18.78 11.95
C PRO A 220 7.18 17.30 12.23
N GLY A 221 8.42 16.98 12.59
CA GLY A 221 8.82 15.61 12.92
C GLY A 221 8.12 15.06 14.17
N GLU A 222 7.63 15.95 15.04
CA GLU A 222 6.80 15.62 16.18
C GLU A 222 5.56 14.82 15.78
N VAL A 223 5.00 15.04 14.59
CA VAL A 223 3.91 14.21 14.02
C VAL A 223 4.30 12.73 14.02
N PHE A 224 5.58 12.42 13.85
CA PHE A 224 6.14 11.06 13.80
C PHE A 224 6.76 10.62 15.14
N HIS A 225 6.49 11.35 16.23
CA HIS A 225 7.10 11.20 17.57
C HIS A 225 8.64 11.39 17.62
N ASP A 226 9.28 11.82 16.52
CA ASP A 226 10.71 12.13 16.51
C ASP A 226 11.01 13.36 15.62
N PRO A 227 11.56 14.46 16.19
CA PRO A 227 11.86 15.69 15.44
C PRO A 227 12.79 15.49 14.23
N SER A 228 13.63 14.46 14.23
CA SER A 228 14.54 14.15 13.12
C SER A 228 13.80 13.72 11.85
N LEU A 229 12.53 13.32 11.96
CA LEU A 229 11.67 12.91 10.85
C LEU A 229 10.90 14.05 10.20
N SER A 230 11.24 15.30 10.53
CA SER A 230 10.64 16.49 9.91
C SER A 230 10.71 16.44 8.39
N LEU A 231 9.59 16.75 7.73
CA LEU A 231 9.50 16.77 6.27
C LEU A 231 9.36 18.21 5.76
N THR A 232 10.11 18.53 4.72
CA THR A 232 9.88 19.70 3.88
C THR A 232 9.52 19.19 2.49
N LEU A 233 8.27 19.39 2.10
CA LEU A 233 7.68 18.88 0.86
C LEU A 233 7.55 20.02 -0.16
N GLY A 234 8.23 19.90 -1.29
CA GLY A 234 8.00 20.74 -2.47
C GLY A 234 7.05 20.06 -3.45
N ARG A 235 6.89 20.65 -4.64
CA ARG A 235 5.99 20.13 -5.68
C ARG A 235 6.36 18.73 -6.14
N ALA A 236 7.65 18.43 -6.21
CA ALA A 236 8.15 17.11 -6.61
C ALA A 236 7.75 16.02 -5.61
N GLU A 237 7.83 16.31 -4.32
CA GLU A 237 7.38 15.41 -3.24
C GLU A 237 5.88 15.20 -3.28
N LEU A 238 5.08 16.27 -3.44
CA LEU A 238 3.63 16.16 -3.56
C LEU A 238 3.22 15.33 -4.79
N ALA A 239 3.90 15.51 -5.93
CA ALA A 239 3.68 14.71 -7.14
C ALA A 239 4.09 13.23 -6.93
N THR A 240 5.13 12.97 -6.13
CA THR A 240 5.53 11.61 -5.74
C THR A 240 4.45 10.94 -4.88
N ILE A 241 3.87 11.69 -3.93
CA ILE A 241 2.74 11.22 -3.10
C ILE A 241 1.50 10.93 -3.97
N GLN A 242 1.17 11.81 -4.91
CA GLN A 242 0.10 11.55 -5.89
C GLN A 242 0.37 10.27 -6.68
N ALA A 243 1.60 10.08 -7.19
CA ALA A 243 1.96 8.88 -7.92
C ALA A 243 1.73 7.62 -7.08
N ALA A 244 2.17 7.62 -5.81
CA ALA A 244 1.96 6.50 -4.89
C ALA A 244 0.47 6.22 -4.64
N LEU A 245 -0.33 7.26 -4.38
CA LEU A 245 -1.79 7.13 -4.24
C LEU A 245 -2.43 6.49 -5.47
N GLN A 246 -2.03 6.90 -6.68
CA GLN A 246 -2.55 6.35 -7.91
C GLN A 246 -2.15 4.88 -8.12
N VAL A 247 -0.93 4.47 -7.72
CA VAL A 247 -0.54 3.05 -7.71
C VAL A 247 -1.45 2.23 -6.80
N VAL A 248 -1.72 2.73 -5.57
CA VAL A 248 -2.63 2.06 -4.64
C VAL A 248 -4.03 1.94 -5.23
N ARG A 249 -4.57 3.01 -5.83
CA ARG A 249 -5.88 2.97 -6.50
C ARG A 249 -5.88 1.95 -7.63
N ALA A 250 -4.85 1.95 -8.48
CA ALA A 250 -4.74 1.01 -9.58
C ALA A 250 -4.77 -0.44 -9.09
N ALA A 251 -4.03 -0.72 -8.02
CA ALA A 251 -3.99 -2.01 -7.35
C ALA A 251 -5.36 -2.45 -6.81
N LEU A 252 -6.03 -1.59 -6.04
CA LEU A 252 -7.35 -1.88 -5.48
C LEU A 252 -8.39 -2.17 -6.57
N TYR A 253 -8.38 -1.38 -7.66
CA TYR A 253 -9.24 -1.64 -8.82
C TYR A 253 -8.88 -2.95 -9.53
N ALA A 254 -7.59 -3.26 -9.71
CA ALA A 254 -7.14 -4.47 -10.38
C ALA A 254 -7.59 -5.72 -9.64
N VAL A 255 -7.34 -5.80 -8.33
CA VAL A 255 -7.77 -6.94 -7.50
C VAL A 255 -9.29 -7.06 -7.57
N SER A 256 -10.00 -5.96 -7.35
CA SER A 256 -11.46 -5.95 -7.32
C SER A 256 -12.12 -6.30 -8.66
N ALA A 257 -11.39 -6.32 -9.77
CA ALA A 257 -11.94 -6.73 -11.06
C ALA A 257 -12.21 -8.24 -11.17
N TYR A 258 -11.52 -9.05 -10.37
CA TYR A 258 -11.61 -10.49 -10.42
C TYR A 258 -12.74 -11.01 -9.53
N GLU A 259 -13.26 -12.17 -9.88
CA GLU A 259 -14.21 -12.91 -9.04
C GLU A 259 -13.48 -13.46 -7.81
N HIS A 260 -14.03 -13.22 -6.62
CA HIS A 260 -13.48 -13.66 -5.35
C HIS A 260 -14.51 -14.52 -4.61
N SER A 261 -14.65 -15.75 -5.10
CA SER A 261 -15.53 -16.77 -4.50
C SER A 261 -14.96 -17.43 -3.24
N TRP A 262 -13.82 -16.94 -2.74
CA TRP A 262 -13.21 -17.40 -1.50
C TRP A 262 -13.79 -16.63 -0.32
N THR A 263 -13.73 -17.22 0.87
CA THR A 263 -14.14 -16.61 2.15
C THR A 263 -12.98 -16.66 3.12
N LEU A 264 -12.88 -15.72 4.06
CA LEU A 264 -11.81 -15.73 5.07
C LEU A 264 -11.88 -16.98 5.96
N ASP A 265 -13.09 -17.36 6.41
CA ASP A 265 -13.29 -18.59 7.18
C ASP A 265 -12.89 -19.84 6.39
N GLY A 266 -13.29 -19.93 5.11
CA GLY A 266 -12.88 -21.03 4.23
C GLY A 266 -11.37 -21.10 3.95
N ALA A 267 -10.68 -19.95 3.91
CA ALA A 267 -9.24 -19.90 3.65
C ALA A 267 -8.40 -20.21 4.90
N PHE A 268 -8.80 -19.73 6.08
CA PHE A 268 -7.98 -19.76 7.29
C PHE A 268 -8.64 -20.42 8.52
N GLY A 269 -9.96 -20.64 8.47
CA GLY A 269 -10.78 -21.15 9.57
C GLY A 269 -10.93 -22.68 9.57
N ALA A 270 -12.04 -23.18 9.02
CA ALA A 270 -12.66 -24.47 9.39
C ALA A 270 -12.03 -25.77 8.83
N TRP A 271 -10.81 -25.76 8.28
CA TRP A 271 -10.12 -26.99 7.86
C TRP A 271 -9.84 -27.96 9.04
N ARG A 272 -10.04 -27.53 10.30
CA ARG A 272 -9.99 -28.42 11.48
C ARG A 272 -11.27 -29.21 11.75
N GLN A 273 -12.43 -28.80 11.24
CA GLN A 273 -13.72 -29.42 11.59
C GLN A 273 -14.30 -30.27 10.44
N ASP A 274 -14.02 -29.90 9.19
CA ASP A 274 -14.59 -30.54 7.99
C ASP A 274 -13.66 -31.51 7.25
N VAL A 275 -12.39 -31.64 7.66
CA VAL A 275 -11.56 -32.70 7.10
C VAL A 275 -11.98 -34.01 7.72
N ASN A 276 -12.80 -34.74 6.97
CA ASN A 276 -13.02 -36.15 7.20
C ASN A 276 -11.64 -36.80 7.26
N LEU A 277 -11.29 -37.47 8.37
CA LEU A 277 -9.99 -38.12 8.58
C LEU A 277 -9.67 -39.20 7.52
N ASP A 278 -10.64 -39.49 6.65
CA ASP A 278 -10.58 -40.41 5.52
C ASP A 278 -10.29 -39.71 4.16
N ASP A 279 -10.12 -38.37 4.08
CA ASP A 279 -9.65 -37.70 2.85
C ASP A 279 -8.16 -38.06 2.62
N GLU A 280 -7.83 -38.60 1.45
CA GLU A 280 -6.49 -39.05 1.07
C GLU A 280 -5.42 -37.96 1.28
N ARG A 281 -5.81 -36.67 1.24
CA ARG A 281 -4.93 -35.52 1.52
C ARG A 281 -4.51 -35.43 3.00
N TYR A 282 -5.37 -35.81 3.94
CA TYR A 282 -5.02 -35.87 5.36
C TYR A 282 -4.11 -37.05 5.68
N VAL A 283 -4.30 -38.18 4.96
CA VAL A 283 -3.43 -39.37 5.03
C VAL A 283 -2.01 -39.09 4.49
N ALA A 284 -1.85 -38.07 3.64
CA ALA A 284 -0.57 -37.64 3.04
C ALA A 284 0.19 -36.54 3.83
N GLY A 285 -0.25 -36.19 5.05
CA GLY A 285 0.46 -35.24 5.92
C GLY A 285 0.28 -33.76 5.54
N TYR A 286 -0.90 -33.37 5.05
CA TYR A 286 -1.24 -31.96 4.80
C TYR A 286 -1.38 -31.16 6.12
N THR A 287 -0.74 -29.98 6.17
CA THR A 287 -0.81 -28.98 7.23
C THR A 287 -1.92 -27.95 6.99
N PRO A 288 -2.34 -27.16 8.01
CA PRO A 288 -3.16 -25.95 7.84
C PRO A 288 -2.86 -25.15 6.57
N THR A 289 -1.58 -24.85 6.38
CA THR A 289 -1.09 -23.99 5.31
C THR A 289 -1.28 -24.65 3.94
N ASP A 290 -1.14 -25.98 3.85
CA ASP A 290 -1.42 -26.72 2.62
C ASP A 290 -2.90 -26.61 2.20
N TYR A 291 -3.83 -26.61 3.16
CA TYR A 291 -5.26 -26.41 2.89
C TYR A 291 -5.54 -24.98 2.41
N THR A 292 -5.03 -23.96 3.11
CA THR A 292 -5.17 -22.56 2.72
C THR A 292 -4.67 -22.32 1.29
N VAL A 293 -3.44 -22.77 1.00
CA VAL A 293 -2.84 -22.60 -0.32
C VAL A 293 -3.68 -23.29 -1.39
N SER A 294 -4.06 -24.56 -1.19
CA SER A 294 -4.88 -25.30 -2.16
C SER A 294 -6.28 -24.68 -2.34
N TYR A 295 -6.90 -24.18 -1.28
CA TYR A 295 -8.21 -23.53 -1.32
C TYR A 295 -8.18 -22.24 -2.13
N LEU A 296 -7.19 -21.38 -1.88
CA LEU A 296 -7.00 -20.11 -2.57
C LEU A 296 -6.54 -20.30 -4.00
N ASP A 297 -5.63 -21.25 -4.25
CA ASP A 297 -5.12 -21.60 -5.59
C ASP A 297 -6.28 -21.85 -6.57
N ALA A 298 -7.25 -22.66 -6.16
CA ALA A 298 -8.41 -23.00 -6.98
C ALA A 298 -9.35 -21.82 -7.27
N ARG A 299 -9.21 -20.69 -6.56
CA ARG A 299 -10.19 -19.59 -6.55
C ARG A 299 -9.63 -18.23 -6.97
N LEU A 300 -8.32 -18.00 -6.81
CA LEU A 300 -7.71 -16.71 -7.12
C LEU A 300 -7.46 -16.52 -8.63
N PHE A 301 -7.83 -15.33 -9.13
CA PHE A 301 -7.57 -14.88 -10.51
C PHE A 301 -8.05 -15.84 -11.62
N ARG A 302 -9.15 -16.58 -11.35
CA ARG A 302 -9.73 -17.55 -12.29
C ARG A 302 -10.67 -16.92 -13.31
N ARG A 303 -11.30 -15.80 -12.93
CA ARG A 303 -12.27 -15.12 -13.78
C ARG A 303 -12.29 -13.63 -13.51
N VAL A 304 -12.42 -12.85 -14.57
CA VAL A 304 -12.71 -11.42 -14.49
C VAL A 304 -14.22 -11.23 -14.40
N ALA A 305 -14.68 -10.68 -13.29
CA ALA A 305 -16.10 -10.41 -13.06
C ALA A 305 -16.49 -8.98 -13.48
N GLN A 306 -15.57 -8.02 -13.33
CA GLN A 306 -15.85 -6.59 -13.57
C GLN A 306 -14.74 -5.95 -14.43
N PRO A 307 -14.80 -6.11 -15.77
CA PRO A 307 -13.80 -5.56 -16.69
C PRO A 307 -13.62 -4.04 -16.59
N ASP A 308 -14.68 -3.29 -16.27
CA ASP A 308 -14.62 -1.84 -16.10
C ASP A 308 -13.64 -1.42 -14.98
N ARG A 309 -13.47 -2.26 -13.94
CA ARG A 309 -12.49 -2.01 -12.88
C ARG A 309 -11.06 -2.15 -13.39
N LEU A 310 -10.79 -3.02 -14.37
CA LEU A 310 -9.48 -3.07 -15.02
C LEU A 310 -9.21 -1.81 -15.83
N GLN A 311 -10.23 -1.22 -16.45
CA GLN A 311 -10.09 0.05 -17.16
C GLN A 311 -9.79 1.21 -16.20
N ALA A 312 -10.46 1.24 -15.05
CA ALA A 312 -10.15 2.19 -13.97
C ALA A 312 -8.73 1.99 -13.43
N SER A 313 -8.31 0.74 -13.23
CA SER A 313 -6.95 0.38 -12.82
C SER A 313 -5.90 0.88 -13.82
N ARG A 314 -6.11 0.64 -15.13
CA ARG A 314 -5.22 1.12 -16.19
C ARG A 314 -5.07 2.64 -16.16
N THR A 315 -6.19 3.34 -15.98
CA THR A 315 -6.21 4.81 -15.94
C THR A 315 -5.42 5.32 -14.74
N ALA A 316 -5.68 4.78 -13.54
CA ALA A 316 -4.94 5.14 -12.34
C ALA A 316 -3.43 4.82 -12.47
N LEU A 317 -3.06 3.67 -13.04
CA LEU A 317 -1.65 3.32 -13.22
C LEU A 317 -0.95 4.25 -14.24
N ARG A 318 -1.64 4.63 -15.31
CA ARG A 318 -1.13 5.64 -16.24
C ARG A 318 -0.93 6.98 -15.54
N ASP A 319 -1.92 7.41 -14.76
CA ASP A 319 -1.84 8.67 -14.02
C ASP A 319 -0.66 8.60 -13.03
N ALA A 320 -0.47 7.49 -12.32
CA ALA A 320 0.66 7.25 -11.44
C ALA A 320 2.01 7.46 -12.16
N LEU A 321 2.18 6.84 -13.33
CA LEU A 321 3.38 6.97 -14.14
C LEU A 321 3.57 8.42 -14.63
N SER A 322 2.49 9.11 -15.01
CA SER A 322 2.56 10.52 -15.40
C SER A 322 3.00 11.40 -14.22
N ARG A 323 2.41 11.22 -13.04
CA ARG A 323 2.77 11.98 -11.83
C ARG A 323 4.20 11.71 -11.39
N ALA A 324 4.66 10.46 -11.46
CA ALA A 324 6.04 10.11 -11.15
C ALA A 324 7.02 10.82 -12.09
N ARG A 325 6.69 10.90 -13.39
CA ARG A 325 7.49 11.66 -14.36
C ARG A 325 7.47 13.17 -14.10
N ASP A 326 6.32 13.72 -13.74
CA ASP A 326 6.21 15.12 -13.35
C ASP A 326 7.04 15.41 -12.11
N ALA A 327 7.05 14.52 -11.12
CA ALA A 327 7.91 14.60 -9.94
C ALA A 327 9.41 14.64 -10.32
N LEU A 328 9.87 13.74 -11.19
CA LEU A 328 11.26 13.73 -11.69
C LEU A 328 11.63 15.05 -12.37
N ARG A 329 10.74 15.60 -13.20
CA ARG A 329 10.97 16.87 -13.91
C ARG A 329 10.99 18.06 -12.95
N MET A 330 10.03 18.11 -12.03
CA MET A 330 9.95 19.15 -11.01
C MET A 330 11.18 19.13 -10.10
N GLY A 331 11.62 17.94 -9.69
CA GLY A 331 12.81 17.74 -8.87
C GLY A 331 14.08 18.27 -9.54
N LEU A 332 14.26 17.98 -10.84
CA LEU A 332 15.39 18.50 -11.62
C LEU A 332 15.43 20.03 -11.74
N THR A 333 14.26 20.67 -11.72
CA THR A 333 14.12 22.13 -11.87
C THR A 333 13.92 22.85 -10.54
N SER A 334 13.85 22.11 -9.43
CA SER A 334 13.57 22.71 -8.12
C SER A 334 14.76 23.54 -7.65
N GLU A 335 14.49 24.80 -7.32
CA GLU A 335 15.46 25.68 -6.68
C GLU A 335 15.38 25.61 -5.14
N VAL A 336 14.38 24.90 -4.62
CA VAL A 336 14.10 24.79 -3.18
C VAL A 336 14.68 23.49 -2.64
N GLN A 337 15.45 23.58 -1.56
CA GLN A 337 15.88 22.41 -0.79
C GLN A 337 14.70 21.84 0.01
N THR A 338 14.40 20.57 -0.26
CA THR A 338 13.36 19.78 0.38
C THR A 338 14.00 18.63 1.16
N THR A 339 13.20 17.74 1.77
CA THR A 339 13.75 16.55 2.44
C THR A 339 14.40 15.58 1.46
N LEU A 340 13.88 15.48 0.23
CA LEU A 340 14.48 14.66 -0.82
C LEU A 340 15.60 15.44 -1.52
N GLN A 341 16.74 14.78 -1.70
CA GLN A 341 17.95 15.41 -2.24
C GLN A 341 17.99 15.23 -3.77
N TRP A 342 17.16 15.97 -4.49
CA TRP A 342 17.02 15.90 -5.94
C TRP A 342 18.32 16.21 -6.71
N GLU A 343 19.30 16.83 -6.07
CA GLU A 343 20.62 17.11 -6.61
C GLU A 343 21.59 15.93 -6.57
N GLN A 344 21.32 14.90 -5.76
CA GLN A 344 22.23 13.74 -5.62
C GLN A 344 22.13 12.75 -6.78
N PRO A 345 20.92 12.37 -7.26
CA PRO A 345 20.82 11.53 -8.43
C PRO A 345 21.39 12.22 -9.67
N THR A 346 22.07 11.45 -10.52
CA THR A 346 22.57 11.99 -11.78
C THR A 346 21.42 12.33 -12.72
N VAL A 347 21.59 13.39 -13.52
CA VAL A 347 20.63 13.77 -14.57
C VAL A 347 20.38 12.61 -15.54
N GLU A 348 21.42 11.83 -15.83
CA GLU A 348 21.32 10.63 -16.66
C GLU A 348 20.41 9.56 -16.03
N ASN A 349 20.57 9.25 -14.73
CA ASN A 349 19.69 8.30 -14.05
C ASN A 349 18.23 8.76 -14.08
N ILE A 350 17.97 10.05 -13.84
CA ILE A 350 16.62 10.61 -13.88
C ILE A 350 16.01 10.49 -15.28
N GLN A 351 16.77 10.82 -16.33
CA GLN A 351 16.31 10.69 -17.72
C GLN A 351 16.00 9.23 -18.08
N ARG A 352 16.85 8.28 -17.70
CA ARG A 352 16.62 6.84 -17.92
C ARG A 352 15.35 6.35 -17.23
N ILE A 353 15.07 6.82 -16.01
CA ILE A 353 13.85 6.47 -15.27
C ILE A 353 12.62 7.13 -15.90
N ASP A 354 12.68 8.40 -16.33
CA ASP A 354 11.57 9.06 -17.07
C ASP A 354 11.21 8.28 -18.34
N GLU A 355 12.21 7.86 -19.10
CA GLU A 355 12.02 7.04 -20.30
C GLU A 355 11.42 5.68 -19.99
N LEU A 356 11.88 5.02 -18.92
CA LEU A 356 11.27 3.77 -18.45
C LEU A 356 9.80 3.98 -18.10
N PHE A 357 9.45 5.00 -17.30
CA PHE A 357 8.05 5.27 -16.95
C PHE A 357 7.20 5.62 -18.17
N SER A 358 7.77 6.34 -19.14
CA SER A 358 7.11 6.62 -20.42
C SER A 358 6.85 5.33 -21.21
N ALA A 359 7.80 4.41 -21.26
CA ALA A 359 7.66 3.12 -21.93
C ALA A 359 6.63 2.22 -21.23
N LEU A 360 6.63 2.19 -19.89
CA LEU A 360 5.63 1.47 -19.10
C LEU A 360 4.22 2.02 -19.35
N ALA A 361 4.07 3.34 -19.46
CA ALA A 361 2.77 3.97 -19.75
C ALA A 361 2.27 3.63 -21.16
N GLY A 362 3.18 3.53 -22.15
CA GLY A 362 2.87 3.03 -23.49
C GLY A 362 2.45 1.55 -23.48
N ALA A 363 3.18 0.72 -22.72
CA ALA A 363 2.94 -0.71 -22.61
C ALA A 363 1.52 -1.05 -22.08
N LEU A 364 0.86 -0.14 -21.36
CA LEU A 364 -0.52 -0.30 -20.89
C LEU A 364 -1.55 -0.39 -22.03
N TYR A 365 -1.19 0.06 -23.24
CA TYR A 365 -2.09 0.12 -24.39
C TYR A 365 -1.62 -0.75 -25.55
N GLU A 366 -0.31 -0.83 -25.79
CA GLU A 366 0.23 -1.56 -26.94
C GLU A 366 1.65 -2.09 -26.67
N PRO A 367 2.13 -3.08 -27.44
CA PRO A 367 3.52 -3.54 -27.36
C PRO A 367 4.51 -2.37 -27.50
N THR A 368 5.30 -2.14 -26.46
CA THR A 368 6.22 -1.00 -26.36
C THR A 368 7.64 -1.48 -26.06
N ALA A 369 8.63 -0.99 -26.79
CA ALA A 369 10.03 -1.32 -26.55
C ALA A 369 10.47 -0.83 -25.15
N LEU A 370 11.12 -1.70 -24.38
CA LEU A 370 11.64 -1.35 -23.06
C LEU A 370 13.03 -0.70 -23.23
N PRO A 371 13.19 0.59 -22.90
CA PRO A 371 14.46 1.28 -23.08
C PRO A 371 15.53 0.66 -22.17
N TYR A 372 16.80 0.71 -22.60
CA TYR A 372 17.95 0.19 -21.85
C TYR A 372 17.86 -1.30 -21.47
N SER A 373 17.01 -2.06 -22.16
CA SER A 373 16.86 -3.50 -21.90
C SER A 373 17.93 -4.33 -22.60
N GLU A 374 18.55 -5.24 -21.86
CA GLU A 374 19.46 -6.25 -22.38
C GLU A 374 19.02 -7.65 -21.91
N PRO A 375 18.69 -8.56 -22.84
CA PRO A 375 18.45 -8.32 -24.27
C PRO A 375 17.27 -7.37 -24.52
N ALA A 376 17.20 -6.81 -25.74
CA ALA A 376 16.14 -5.87 -26.11
C ALA A 376 14.77 -6.57 -26.14
N VAL A 377 13.80 -6.05 -25.40
CA VAL A 377 12.45 -6.60 -25.29
C VAL A 377 11.35 -5.59 -25.59
N HIS A 378 10.19 -6.12 -25.98
CA HIS A 378 8.94 -5.35 -26.00
C HIS A 378 8.04 -5.83 -24.86
N LEU A 379 7.43 -4.88 -24.16
CA LEU A 379 6.47 -5.12 -23.09
C LEU A 379 5.07 -4.75 -23.56
N ASN A 380 4.11 -5.64 -23.33
CA ASN A 380 2.70 -5.45 -23.66
C ASN A 380 1.81 -5.79 -22.44
N LEU A 381 1.43 -4.76 -21.69
CA LEU A 381 0.57 -4.88 -20.51
C LEU A 381 -0.92 -4.77 -20.86
N SER A 382 -1.29 -4.41 -22.10
CA SER A 382 -2.69 -4.19 -22.52
C SER A 382 -3.62 -5.35 -22.17
N SER A 383 -3.12 -6.60 -22.31
CA SER A 383 -3.89 -7.82 -22.02
C SER A 383 -4.36 -7.93 -20.56
N PHE A 384 -3.67 -7.29 -19.61
CA PHE A 384 -4.13 -7.23 -18.21
C PHE A 384 -5.36 -6.32 -18.03
N PHE A 385 -5.66 -5.45 -19.00
CA PHE A 385 -6.67 -4.41 -18.86
C PHE A 385 -7.84 -4.52 -19.84
N GLU A 386 -7.62 -5.02 -21.06
CA GLU A 386 -8.67 -5.10 -22.10
C GLU A 386 -9.69 -6.22 -21.85
N GLY A 387 -9.23 -7.38 -21.36
CA GLY A 387 -10.08 -8.48 -20.92
C GLY A 387 -9.68 -9.07 -19.57
N GLY A 388 -8.52 -8.66 -19.05
CA GLY A 388 -7.84 -9.25 -17.91
C GLY A 388 -7.26 -10.62 -18.22
N ARG A 389 -6.19 -10.98 -17.50
CA ARG A 389 -5.54 -12.27 -17.65
C ARG A 389 -5.97 -13.18 -16.53
N THR A 390 -6.41 -14.38 -16.88
CA THR A 390 -6.89 -15.39 -15.93
C THR A 390 -6.09 -16.67 -16.06
N LEU A 391 -5.92 -17.40 -14.96
CA LEU A 391 -5.29 -18.71 -15.00
C LEU A 391 -6.33 -19.82 -15.25
N PRO A 392 -6.17 -20.66 -16.29
CA PRO A 392 -7.07 -21.80 -16.54
C PRO A 392 -7.20 -22.69 -15.31
N ALA A 393 -8.42 -23.19 -15.04
CA ALA A 393 -8.72 -23.93 -13.80
C ALA A 393 -7.87 -25.19 -13.60
N GLU A 394 -7.37 -25.77 -14.70
CA GLU A 394 -6.53 -26.96 -14.71
C GLU A 394 -5.07 -26.67 -14.32
N VAL A 395 -4.63 -25.42 -14.43
CA VAL A 395 -3.27 -24.99 -14.09
C VAL A 395 -3.29 -24.41 -12.67
N PRO A 396 -2.59 -25.02 -11.70
CA PRO A 396 -2.48 -24.46 -10.36
C PRO A 396 -1.50 -23.28 -10.34
N TRP A 397 -1.75 -22.28 -9.49
CA TRP A 397 -0.79 -21.21 -9.18
C TRP A 397 0.44 -21.73 -8.45
N MET A 398 0.26 -22.71 -7.57
CA MET A 398 1.28 -23.25 -6.67
C MET A 398 1.39 -24.77 -6.80
N VAL A 399 2.60 -25.29 -6.73
CA VAL A 399 2.88 -26.74 -6.70
C VAL A 399 3.58 -27.08 -5.38
N ARG A 400 3.07 -28.11 -4.70
CA ARG A 400 3.68 -28.63 -3.48
C ARG A 400 4.94 -29.43 -3.84
N THR A 401 6.09 -29.04 -3.31
CA THR A 401 7.35 -29.78 -3.45
C THR A 401 7.48 -30.78 -2.31
N GLU A 402 7.40 -32.07 -2.62
CA GLU A 402 7.69 -33.14 -1.68
C GLU A 402 9.21 -33.24 -1.46
N ASP A 403 9.73 -32.68 -0.37
CA ASP A 403 11.03 -33.12 0.18
C ASP A 403 10.85 -33.59 1.63
N PRO A 404 10.59 -34.90 1.84
CA PRO A 404 10.35 -35.48 3.16
C PRO A 404 11.56 -35.46 4.10
N ALA A 405 12.76 -35.11 3.61
CA ALA A 405 14.01 -35.21 4.39
C ALA A 405 14.27 -34.05 5.36
N ARG A 406 13.42 -33.00 5.36
CA ARG A 406 13.63 -31.78 6.17
C ARG A 406 12.84 -31.72 7.49
N ILE A 407 12.09 -32.76 7.85
CA ILE A 407 11.19 -32.74 9.03
C ILE A 407 11.85 -33.32 10.30
N ASP A 408 13.09 -33.80 10.22
CA ASP A 408 13.85 -34.16 11.44
C ASP A 408 14.69 -32.96 11.93
N GLU A 409 14.54 -32.67 13.22
CA GLU A 409 15.28 -31.70 14.04
C GLU A 409 14.75 -30.25 14.08
N GLY A 410 13.64 -30.04 14.79
CA GLY A 410 13.49 -28.94 15.77
C GLY A 410 13.80 -27.50 15.35
N MET A 411 13.79 -27.17 14.06
CA MET A 411 14.15 -25.85 13.55
C MET A 411 12.89 -25.04 13.23
N GLY A 412 12.88 -23.80 13.72
CA GLY A 412 11.81 -22.83 13.50
C GLY A 412 11.53 -22.60 12.02
N VAL A 413 10.32 -22.10 11.75
CA VAL A 413 9.83 -21.79 10.41
C VAL A 413 10.72 -20.70 9.78
N SER A 414 11.63 -21.08 8.89
CA SER A 414 12.29 -20.16 7.96
C SER A 414 11.66 -20.30 6.57
N GLU A 415 11.86 -19.32 5.67
CA GLU A 415 11.40 -19.37 4.26
C GLU A 415 11.84 -20.63 3.51
N GLU A 416 12.86 -21.34 4.00
CA GLU A 416 13.32 -22.61 3.44
C GLU A 416 12.42 -23.83 3.76
N ASN A 417 11.43 -23.67 4.66
CA ASN A 417 10.53 -24.74 5.12
C ASN A 417 9.11 -24.65 4.55
N PHE A 418 8.83 -23.71 3.65
CA PHE A 418 7.53 -23.62 2.96
C PHE A 418 7.45 -24.61 1.79
N LEU A 419 6.55 -25.59 1.90
CA LEU A 419 6.45 -26.73 0.97
C LEU A 419 5.82 -26.39 -0.39
N TRP A 420 5.38 -25.14 -0.62
CA TRP A 420 4.77 -24.74 -1.88
C TRP A 420 5.66 -23.78 -2.65
N LYS A 421 5.77 -23.99 -3.97
CA LYS A 421 6.45 -23.09 -4.88
C LYS A 421 5.50 -22.61 -5.95
N THR A 422 5.74 -21.42 -6.48
CA THR A 422 4.99 -20.92 -7.65
C THR A 422 5.16 -21.89 -8.81
N ASN A 423 4.05 -22.20 -9.49
CA ASN A 423 4.05 -23.01 -10.68
C ASN A 423 4.69 -22.20 -11.83
N PRO A 424 5.85 -22.61 -12.38
CA PRO A 424 6.48 -21.88 -13.48
C PRO A 424 5.58 -21.77 -14.71
N GLU A 425 4.73 -22.77 -14.97
CA GLU A 425 3.76 -22.75 -16.08
C GLU A 425 2.71 -21.65 -15.88
N ALA A 426 2.19 -21.48 -14.65
CA ALA A 426 1.23 -20.43 -14.35
C ALA A 426 1.85 -19.03 -14.51
N ILE A 427 3.11 -18.87 -14.06
CA ILE A 427 3.85 -17.62 -14.21
C ILE A 427 4.10 -17.30 -15.68
N ASP A 428 4.52 -18.29 -16.48
CA ASP A 428 4.74 -18.12 -17.91
C ASP A 428 3.43 -17.73 -18.63
N LEU A 429 2.36 -18.47 -18.39
CA LEU A 429 1.06 -18.25 -19.04
C LEU A 429 0.45 -16.89 -18.70
N VAL A 430 0.52 -16.45 -17.43
CA VAL A 430 -0.11 -15.19 -17.02
C VAL A 430 0.80 -13.99 -17.21
N PHE A 431 2.09 -14.08 -16.90
CA PHE A 431 2.97 -12.90 -16.85
C PHE A 431 3.98 -12.79 -17.99
N GLN A 432 4.19 -13.84 -18.79
CA GLN A 432 5.19 -13.80 -19.87
C GLN A 432 4.56 -13.90 -21.26
N GLN A 433 3.72 -14.89 -21.51
CA GLN A 433 3.19 -15.16 -22.86
C GLN A 433 2.39 -13.98 -23.41
N GLY A 434 2.87 -13.34 -24.48
CA GLY A 434 2.25 -12.16 -25.09
C GLY A 434 2.31 -10.90 -24.22
N VAL A 435 3.08 -10.93 -23.12
CA VAL A 435 3.40 -9.78 -22.27
C VAL A 435 4.82 -9.32 -22.52
N VAL A 436 5.78 -10.25 -22.56
CA VAL A 436 7.18 -9.98 -22.86
C VAL A 436 7.52 -10.65 -24.18
N GLU A 437 7.93 -9.87 -25.17
CA GLU A 437 8.34 -10.33 -26.49
C GLU A 437 9.82 -10.05 -26.74
N GLY A 438 10.48 -10.91 -27.52
CA GLY A 438 11.89 -10.77 -27.90
C GLY A 438 12.87 -11.61 -27.08
N VAL A 439 12.39 -12.34 -26.07
CA VAL A 439 13.18 -13.27 -25.24
C VAL A 439 12.47 -14.57 -25.01
N SER A 440 13.25 -15.62 -24.75
CA SER A 440 12.71 -16.87 -24.23
C SER A 440 12.32 -16.74 -22.75
N SER A 441 11.39 -17.58 -22.31
CA SER A 441 10.99 -17.68 -20.90
C SER A 441 12.11 -18.15 -19.97
N GLU A 442 13.29 -18.51 -20.51
CA GLU A 442 14.51 -18.90 -19.79
C GLU A 442 15.53 -17.75 -19.62
N GLU A 443 15.42 -16.67 -20.39
CA GLU A 443 16.35 -15.53 -20.35
C GLU A 443 15.95 -14.46 -19.32
N SER A 444 16.92 -13.98 -18.54
CA SER A 444 16.73 -12.80 -17.70
C SER A 444 16.91 -11.54 -18.53
N VAL A 445 15.89 -10.69 -18.56
CA VAL A 445 16.03 -9.30 -19.03
C VAL A 445 16.69 -8.50 -17.91
N ASN A 446 17.54 -7.56 -18.28
CA ASN A 446 18.06 -6.52 -17.39
C ASN A 446 17.69 -5.15 -17.96
N VAL A 447 17.35 -4.18 -17.13
CA VAL A 447 17.11 -2.80 -17.57
C VAL A 447 18.18 -1.92 -16.91
N ASP A 448 19.09 -1.39 -17.72
CA ASP A 448 20.18 -0.54 -17.22
C ASP A 448 19.68 0.88 -16.92
N LEU A 449 19.31 1.10 -15.66
CA LEU A 449 18.91 2.41 -15.14
C LEU A 449 20.08 3.25 -14.61
N GLY A 450 21.32 2.87 -14.93
CA GLY A 450 22.53 3.52 -14.44
C GLY A 450 23.06 2.95 -13.13
N GLU A 451 23.98 3.67 -12.48
CA GLU A 451 24.67 3.19 -11.28
C GLU A 451 23.68 2.89 -10.14
N GLY A 452 23.68 1.64 -9.66
CA GLY A 452 22.77 1.16 -8.62
C GLY A 452 21.31 0.95 -9.06
N GLY A 453 20.97 1.27 -10.32
CA GLY A 453 19.61 1.17 -10.86
C GLY A 453 18.57 2.00 -10.08
N LEU A 454 17.31 1.54 -10.06
CA LEU A 454 16.25 2.22 -9.30
C LEU A 454 16.55 2.25 -7.79
N GLY A 455 17.20 1.22 -7.25
CA GLY A 455 17.59 1.17 -5.83
C GLY A 455 18.63 2.25 -5.48
N GLY A 456 19.67 2.38 -6.30
CA GLY A 456 20.67 3.45 -6.15
C GLY A 456 20.09 4.85 -6.37
N PHE A 457 19.12 5.00 -7.26
CA PHE A 457 18.39 6.26 -7.42
C PHE A 457 17.62 6.64 -6.14
N ILE A 458 16.85 5.71 -5.56
CA ILE A 458 16.09 5.94 -4.33
C ILE A 458 17.03 6.23 -3.16
N ASP A 459 18.13 5.50 -3.05
CA ASP A 459 19.15 5.70 -2.03
C ASP A 459 19.82 7.08 -2.14
N ALA A 460 20.19 7.52 -3.35
CA ALA A 460 20.71 8.86 -3.56
C ALA A 460 19.69 9.96 -3.21
N LEU A 461 18.40 9.74 -3.54
CA LEU A 461 17.34 10.72 -3.34
C LEU A 461 16.90 10.84 -1.88
N ALA A 462 16.74 9.71 -1.19
CA ALA A 462 16.07 9.62 0.11
C ALA A 462 16.91 8.93 1.19
N GLY A 463 18.11 8.42 0.87
CA GLY A 463 18.90 7.54 1.74
C GLY A 463 19.09 8.08 3.15
N ALA A 464 19.47 9.36 3.30
CA ALA A 464 19.61 9.98 4.61
C ALA A 464 18.30 10.02 5.42
N TYR A 465 17.16 10.22 4.76
CA TYR A 465 15.86 10.20 5.41
C TYR A 465 15.41 8.76 5.73
N VAL A 466 15.68 7.81 4.83
CA VAL A 466 15.42 6.38 5.05
C VAL A 466 16.24 5.88 6.24
N ASP A 467 17.51 6.26 6.35
CA ASP A 467 18.37 5.95 7.49
C ASP A 467 17.81 6.53 8.79
N ALA A 468 17.32 7.78 8.78
CA ALA A 468 16.67 8.38 9.94
C ALA A 468 15.39 7.61 10.37
N VAL A 469 14.55 7.22 9.42
CA VAL A 469 13.37 6.37 9.67
C VAL A 469 13.79 5.01 10.23
N GLN A 470 14.84 4.40 9.69
CA GLN A 470 15.44 3.17 10.22
C GLN A 470 15.93 3.37 11.65
N ASP A 471 16.59 4.48 11.93
CA ASP A 471 17.12 4.79 13.26
C ASP A 471 16.07 5.06 14.33
N VAL A 472 14.91 5.59 13.93
CA VAL A 472 13.81 5.89 14.85
C VAL A 472 12.95 4.66 15.11
N TYR A 473 12.61 3.88 14.06
CA TYR A 473 11.61 2.83 14.16
C TYR A 473 12.15 1.41 14.13
N PHE A 474 13.36 1.21 13.60
CA PHE A 474 13.86 -0.13 13.26
C PHE A 474 15.19 -0.49 13.94
N THR A 475 15.96 0.49 14.45
CA THR A 475 17.13 0.21 15.26
C THR A 475 16.81 0.23 16.76
N THR A 476 17.30 -0.78 17.45
CA THR A 476 17.20 -0.90 18.91
C THR A 476 18.05 0.17 19.58
N ARG A 477 17.44 1.08 20.35
CA ARG A 477 18.17 1.95 21.29
C ARG A 477 18.34 1.29 22.66
#